data_AF-A0A4R2DH22-F1
#
_entry.id   AF-A0A4R2DH22-F1
#
_cell.length_a   1.000
_cell.length_b   1.000
_cell.length_c   1.000
_cell.angle_alpha   90.00
_cell.angle_beta   90.00
_cell.angle_gamma   90.00
#
_symmetry.space_group_name_H-M   'P 1'
#
loop_
_entity.id
_entity.type
_entity.pdbx_description
1 polymer ?
#
loop_
_entity_poly.entity_id
_entity_poly.type
_entity_poly.pdbx_seq_one_letter_code
_entity_poly.pdbx_strand_id
1 'polypeptide(L)'
;MRDGNARDTIWFWNCRVVSNAVYPLLADAEDFNTAVLADAIDVKIFTPFSPGKSLETPPLCIPVWGYDDLTPAEQQRLQSWAEERHVQLAPNSRGDALAGTWFPGFSRIASTKFRVETRPSARLISVDLPRLPLHDPSDDFPGVVAAEVEFHEASGVDPRLTVAIPPYRRHAALIDRPGYGADQVRISAVGPVFGVQAALEDLSVPNAYQLEVMQLLFDDEKAVVGQSDEGKFQTRAAELFGGPLTSHLAQPGVRAAIQESGAKTTGIRWQQLTNVILSQRGEWPDSLRAFHQTPRQYAERQAHLLLSSGMLVPHLQIQCHECRIDLRLAPEQLATTIQCEFCGSDVRLALALALTKPEWKYRLAGHLSESRVKAFLPAMAVSSVLGSMYRLEGPPAVHVFGLEIQLSNHGQVEVDIATIMHEDRWIVLLGEVKNHNPIDSNDVKNLFALCGALSRKEIPAIPLFATFKATFSAEERDVIRTAMDAEPRSISLHGRQVPLTPLLLTHRDMSLPHYHEDHPHRWFKPGSGTGIVGIALESNKRNLGLLNVTWPEDTDGQPRFEWEL
;
A
#
# COMPACT_ATOMS: atom_id res chain seq x y z
N MET A 1 17.31 -4.75 21.56
CA MET A 1 17.12 -4.37 22.97
C MET A 1 15.78 -4.92 23.44
N ARG A 2 15.83 -5.97 24.26
CA ARG A 2 14.67 -6.58 24.94
C ARG A 2 14.92 -6.57 26.47
N ASP A 3 15.59 -5.55 26.98
CA ASP A 3 15.91 -5.46 28.40
C ASP A 3 14.85 -4.69 29.18
N GLY A 4 14.54 -5.21 30.37
CA GLY A 4 13.36 -4.95 31.19
C GLY A 4 13.26 -3.57 31.84
N ASN A 5 13.95 -2.55 31.32
CA ASN A 5 13.83 -1.19 31.83
C ASN A 5 13.79 -0.18 30.69
N ALA A 6 12.61 -0.05 30.04
CA ALA A 6 12.37 0.93 28.98
C ALA A 6 12.81 2.36 29.37
N ARG A 7 12.81 2.67 30.66
CA ARG A 7 13.29 3.92 31.24
C ARG A 7 14.78 4.16 30.92
N ASP A 8 15.61 3.15 30.97
CA ASP A 8 17.06 3.30 30.79
C ASP A 8 17.44 3.47 29.31
N THR A 9 16.75 2.78 28.41
CA THR A 9 16.84 3.02 26.96
C THR A 9 16.42 4.44 26.59
N ILE A 10 15.42 4.99 27.27
CA ILE A 10 14.96 6.37 27.07
C ILE A 10 16.01 7.36 27.58
N TRP A 11 16.55 7.14 28.77
CA TRP A 11 17.59 8.01 29.34
C TRP A 11 18.90 7.97 28.56
N PHE A 12 19.24 6.81 28.00
CA PHE A 12 20.34 6.64 27.05
C PHE A 12 20.24 7.66 25.91
N TRP A 13 19.07 7.77 25.27
CA TRP A 13 18.88 8.70 24.17
C TRP A 13 18.88 10.15 24.63
N ASN A 14 18.30 10.47 25.79
CA ASN A 14 18.32 11.82 26.35
C ASN A 14 19.76 12.32 26.62
N CYS A 15 20.60 11.50 27.27
CA CYS A 15 21.98 11.89 27.57
C CYS A 15 22.81 12.09 26.30
N ARG A 16 22.57 11.25 25.28
CA ARG A 16 23.23 11.36 23.97
C ARG A 16 22.85 12.65 23.24
N VAL A 17 21.55 12.98 23.22
CA VAL A 17 21.03 14.19 22.57
C VAL A 17 21.57 15.45 23.25
N VAL A 18 21.61 15.49 24.59
CA VAL A 18 21.97 16.72 25.31
C VAL A 18 23.47 17.01 25.31
N SER A 19 24.32 15.98 25.28
CA SER A 19 25.75 16.18 25.52
C SER A 19 26.67 15.84 24.36
N ASN A 20 26.23 15.09 23.34
CA ASN A 20 27.07 14.47 22.29
C ASN A 20 28.34 13.71 22.78
N ALA A 21 28.61 13.66 24.09
CA ALA A 21 29.88 13.26 24.68
C ALA A 21 29.71 12.39 25.94
N VAL A 22 28.48 12.15 26.40
CA VAL A 22 28.20 11.21 27.50
C VAL A 22 28.11 9.80 26.96
N TYR A 23 28.81 8.90 27.65
CA TYR A 23 28.84 7.47 27.37
C TYR A 23 27.87 6.72 28.30
N PRO A 24 26.73 6.24 27.79
CA PRO A 24 25.71 5.62 28.64
C PRO A 24 25.96 4.12 28.81
N LEU A 25 25.93 3.65 30.05
CA LEU A 25 26.00 2.23 30.38
C LEU A 25 24.75 1.80 31.15
N LEU A 26 24.23 0.64 30.78
CA LEU A 26 23.01 0.07 31.35
C LEU A 26 23.36 -0.85 32.53
N ALA A 27 22.57 -0.78 33.60
CA ALA A 27 22.70 -1.72 34.71
C ALA A 27 22.30 -3.12 34.23
N ASP A 28 23.02 -4.14 34.67
CA ASP A 28 22.74 -5.56 34.42
C ASP A 28 22.67 -5.96 32.92
N ALA A 29 23.32 -5.20 32.03
CA ALA A 29 23.28 -5.42 30.58
C ALA A 29 24.70 -5.54 29.98
N GLU A 30 25.49 -6.49 30.48
CA GLU A 30 26.90 -6.69 30.14
C GLU A 30 27.15 -6.82 28.62
N ASP A 31 26.29 -7.55 27.91
CA ASP A 31 26.39 -7.73 26.46
C ASP A 31 26.20 -6.41 25.70
N PHE A 32 25.24 -5.58 26.14
CA PHE A 32 25.00 -4.26 25.56
C PHE A 32 26.15 -3.31 25.87
N ASN A 33 26.59 -3.25 27.13
CA ASN A 33 27.72 -2.43 27.55
C ASN A 33 28.99 -2.80 26.77
N THR A 34 29.23 -4.10 26.56
CA THR A 34 30.34 -4.61 25.76
C THR A 34 30.23 -4.19 24.30
N ALA A 35 29.05 -4.31 23.68
CA ALA A 35 28.83 -3.91 22.29
C ALA A 35 29.00 -2.39 22.10
N VAL A 36 28.45 -1.61 23.01
CA VAL A 36 28.60 -0.15 23.03
C VAL A 36 30.09 0.18 23.12
N LEU A 37 30.82 -0.34 24.11
CA LEU A 37 32.28 -0.12 24.27
C LEU A 37 33.13 -0.58 23.09
N ALA A 38 32.70 -1.60 22.35
CA ALA A 38 33.35 -2.01 21.10
C ALA A 38 33.15 -0.98 19.98
N ASP A 39 31.97 -0.35 19.89
CA ASP A 39 31.66 0.70 18.90
C ASP A 39 32.31 2.06 19.23
N ALA A 40 32.62 2.35 20.51
CA ALA A 40 33.38 3.54 20.89
C ALA A 40 34.75 3.64 20.20
N ILE A 41 35.26 2.54 19.66
CA ILE A 41 36.56 2.45 18.99
C ILE A 41 36.63 3.33 17.73
N ASP A 42 35.50 3.63 17.08
CA ASP A 42 35.46 4.37 15.81
C ASP A 42 34.96 5.82 15.90
N VAL A 43 34.59 6.29 17.10
CA VAL A 43 34.23 7.70 17.27
C VAL A 43 35.51 8.52 17.17
N LYS A 44 35.77 9.11 15.99
CA LYS A 44 36.63 10.28 15.86
C LYS A 44 36.00 11.40 16.68
N ILE A 45 36.35 11.46 17.96
CA ILE A 45 35.86 12.47 18.88
C ILE A 45 36.26 13.82 18.28
N PHE A 46 35.27 14.64 17.96
CA PHE A 46 35.45 15.99 17.44
C PHE A 46 36.35 16.75 18.42
N THR A 47 37.64 16.82 18.11
CA THR A 47 38.53 17.78 18.75
C THR A 47 38.07 19.13 18.21
N PRO A 48 37.54 20.05 19.04
CA PRO A 48 37.20 21.37 18.54
C PRO A 48 38.48 21.98 17.99
N PHE A 49 38.52 22.19 16.67
CA PHE A 49 39.65 22.75 15.97
C PHE A 49 39.77 24.21 16.43
N SER A 50 40.59 24.48 17.44
CA SER A 50 40.99 25.83 17.84
C SER A 50 42.32 26.15 17.14
N PRO A 51 42.31 26.89 16.01
CA PRO A 51 43.55 27.28 15.37
C PRO A 51 44.24 28.33 16.26
N GLY A 52 45.38 27.97 16.85
CA GLY A 52 46.35 28.98 17.29
C GLY A 52 46.90 28.89 18.71
N LYS A 53 46.76 27.81 19.47
CA LYS A 53 47.51 27.66 20.73
C LYS A 53 48.15 26.28 20.87
N SER A 54 49.48 26.25 20.81
CA SER A 54 50.30 25.14 21.31
C SER A 54 50.23 25.12 22.84
N LEU A 55 49.34 24.33 23.39
CA LEU A 55 49.27 24.00 24.81
C LEU A 55 48.88 22.53 24.90
N GLU A 56 49.57 21.80 25.77
CA GLU A 56 49.36 20.38 26.08
C GLU A 56 47.87 20.04 26.05
N THR A 57 47.48 19.12 25.16
CA THR A 57 46.09 18.72 25.01
C THR A 57 45.65 18.11 26.34
N PRO A 58 44.71 18.71 27.08
CA PRO A 58 44.22 18.10 28.31
C PRO A 58 43.68 16.69 27.99
N PRO A 59 43.84 15.72 28.90
CA PRO A 59 43.30 14.38 28.69
C PRO A 59 41.81 14.52 28.40
N LEU A 60 41.38 13.87 27.33
CA LEU A 60 39.99 13.93 26.90
C LEU A 60 39.14 13.33 28.03
N CYS A 61 38.25 14.14 28.61
CA CYS A 61 37.38 13.69 29.67
C CYS A 61 36.05 13.20 29.09
N ILE A 62 35.72 11.93 29.30
CA ILE A 62 34.47 11.32 28.86
C ILE A 62 33.57 11.08 30.07
N PRO A 63 32.44 11.80 30.19
CA PRO A 63 31.45 11.50 31.23
C PRO A 63 30.76 10.16 30.95
N VAL A 64 30.73 9.27 31.93
CA VAL A 64 30.10 7.94 31.83
C VAL A 64 28.85 7.90 32.69
N TRP A 65 27.70 7.80 32.05
CA TRP A 65 26.41 7.73 32.73
C TRP A 65 26.11 6.32 33.22
N GLY A 66 25.76 6.19 34.49
CA GLY A 66 25.52 4.88 35.12
C GLY A 66 26.80 4.12 35.47
N TYR A 67 27.94 4.81 35.53
CA TYR A 67 29.23 4.22 35.92
C TYR A 67 29.16 3.50 37.27
N ASP A 68 28.42 4.08 38.21
CA ASP A 68 28.26 3.54 39.57
C ASP A 68 27.39 2.27 39.61
N ASP A 69 26.61 2.01 38.56
CA ASP A 69 25.74 0.83 38.47
C ASP A 69 26.44 -0.37 37.79
N LEU A 70 27.64 -0.16 37.27
CA LEU A 70 28.45 -1.21 36.68
C LEU A 70 28.95 -2.18 37.75
N THR A 71 29.10 -3.45 37.37
CA THR A 71 29.84 -4.39 38.20
C THR A 71 31.31 -3.96 38.30
N PRO A 72 32.04 -4.32 39.39
CA PRO A 72 33.47 -4.00 39.51
C PRO A 72 34.32 -4.49 38.33
N ALA A 73 33.93 -5.61 37.71
CA ALA A 73 34.59 -6.16 36.53
C ALA A 73 34.39 -5.26 35.30
N GLU A 74 33.18 -4.73 35.08
CA GLU A 74 32.89 -3.78 34.00
C GLU A 74 33.59 -2.44 34.21
N GLN A 75 33.60 -1.92 35.44
CA GLN A 75 34.34 -0.69 35.79
C GLN A 75 35.82 -0.83 35.49
N GLN A 76 36.44 -1.95 35.89
CA GLN A 76 37.84 -2.21 35.63
C GLN A 76 38.14 -2.33 34.13
N ARG A 77 37.27 -3.00 33.36
CA ARG A 77 37.42 -3.08 31.90
C ARG A 77 37.36 -1.70 31.24
N LEU A 78 36.42 -0.87 31.69
CA LEU A 78 36.25 0.50 31.19
C LEU A 78 37.44 1.39 31.53
N GLN A 79 37.96 1.26 32.75
CA GLN A 79 39.13 1.99 33.22
C GLN A 79 40.39 1.59 32.43
N SER A 80 40.62 0.29 32.22
CA SER A 80 41.71 -0.18 31.35
C SER A 80 41.60 0.34 29.93
N TRP A 81 40.38 0.33 29.36
CA TRP A 81 40.11 0.90 28.02
C TRP A 81 40.44 2.40 27.95
N ALA A 82 40.14 3.16 29.01
CA ALA A 82 40.40 4.60 29.09
C ALA A 82 41.90 4.89 29.23
N GLU A 83 42.61 4.11 30.05
CA GLU A 83 44.06 4.20 30.24
C GLU A 83 44.83 3.93 28.94
N GLU A 84 44.45 2.89 28.20
CA GLU A 84 45.01 2.57 26.87
C GLU A 84 44.88 3.72 25.87
N ARG A 85 43.86 4.57 26.04
CA ARG A 85 43.52 5.66 25.11
C ARG A 85 43.87 7.05 25.64
N HIS A 86 44.50 7.13 26.82
CA HIS A 86 44.79 8.40 27.51
C HIS A 86 43.53 9.28 27.71
N VAL A 87 42.40 8.63 27.99
CA VAL A 87 41.10 9.24 28.27
C VAL A 87 40.87 9.23 29.78
N GLN A 88 40.31 10.32 30.31
CA GLN A 88 39.85 10.38 31.69
C GLN A 88 38.35 10.10 31.73
N LEU A 89 37.93 9.08 32.48
CA LEU A 89 36.50 8.85 32.73
C LEU A 89 36.03 9.78 33.84
N ALA A 90 34.90 10.45 33.63
CA ALA A 90 34.19 11.16 34.69
C ALA A 90 32.92 10.38 35.03
N PRO A 91 32.83 9.74 36.22
CA PRO A 91 31.60 9.11 36.66
C PRO A 91 30.47 10.13 36.68
N ASN A 92 29.36 9.82 36.03
CA ASN A 92 28.14 10.61 36.06
C ASN A 92 27.02 9.73 36.63
N SER A 93 26.71 9.94 37.91
CA SER A 93 25.68 9.15 38.59
C SER A 93 24.33 9.33 37.89
N ARG A 94 23.47 8.31 37.95
CA ARG A 94 22.13 8.43 37.33
C ARG A 94 21.34 9.60 37.90
N GLY A 95 21.50 9.90 39.20
CA GLY A 95 20.82 11.01 39.86
C GLY A 95 21.31 12.38 39.38
N ASP A 96 22.63 12.53 39.19
CA ASP A 96 23.23 13.83 38.83
C ASP A 96 22.99 14.19 37.36
N ALA A 97 23.02 13.21 36.46
CA ALA A 97 22.62 13.42 35.06
C ALA A 97 21.17 13.93 34.97
N LEU A 98 20.27 13.43 35.83
CA LEU A 98 18.86 13.83 35.88
C LEU A 98 18.64 15.23 36.49
N ALA A 99 19.59 15.72 37.30
CA ALA A 99 19.45 16.98 38.04
C ALA A 99 19.57 18.23 37.14
N GLY A 100 20.14 18.09 35.93
CA GLY A 100 20.32 19.20 34.98
C GLY A 100 19.71 18.98 33.59
N THR A 101 19.35 17.74 33.23
CA THR A 101 18.85 17.40 31.88
C THR A 101 17.40 16.92 31.93
N TRP A 102 16.53 17.80 32.40
CA TRP A 102 15.09 17.59 32.30
C TRP A 102 14.60 18.14 30.97
N PHE A 103 14.20 17.28 30.03
CA PHE A 103 13.41 17.71 28.87
C PHE A 103 11.96 17.90 29.34
N PRO A 104 11.44 19.14 29.46
CA PRO A 104 10.10 19.40 29.99
C PRO A 104 8.97 18.80 29.13
N GLY A 105 9.29 18.36 27.91
CA GLY A 105 8.36 17.89 26.90
C GLY A 105 7.77 16.48 27.08
N PHE A 106 8.24 15.68 28.06
CA PHE A 106 7.82 14.27 28.20
C PHE A 106 6.32 14.04 28.40
N SER A 107 5.59 15.03 28.90
CA SER A 107 4.15 14.90 29.17
C SER A 107 3.25 15.51 28.10
N ARG A 108 3.81 16.09 27.03
CA ARG A 108 3.04 16.79 26.01
C ARG A 108 3.29 16.20 24.63
N ILE A 109 2.46 15.23 24.25
CA ILE A 109 2.26 14.89 22.84
C ILE A 109 1.66 16.14 22.19
N ALA A 110 2.46 16.82 21.36
CA ALA A 110 1.95 17.85 20.47
C ALA A 110 1.52 17.16 19.18
N SER A 111 0.23 17.22 18.86
CA SER A 111 -0.30 16.71 17.60
C SER A 111 -1.01 17.84 16.87
N THR A 112 -0.92 17.83 15.54
CA THR A 112 -1.65 18.75 14.67
C THR A 112 -2.10 17.98 13.45
N LYS A 113 -3.36 18.18 13.06
CA LYS A 113 -3.89 17.62 11.82
C LYS A 113 -3.41 18.50 10.65
N PHE A 114 -2.99 17.86 9.58
CA PHE A 114 -2.58 18.56 8.36
C PHE A 114 -3.46 18.19 7.18
N ARG A 115 -3.46 19.06 6.17
CA ARG A 115 -3.96 18.78 4.83
C ARG A 115 -3.01 19.46 3.86
N VAL A 116 -2.34 18.65 3.04
CA VAL A 116 -1.32 19.13 2.11
C VAL A 116 -1.79 18.86 0.69
N GLU A 117 -1.79 19.91 -0.14
CA GLU A 117 -1.97 19.77 -1.58
C GLU A 117 -0.61 19.64 -2.23
N THR A 118 -0.39 18.55 -2.95
CA THR A 118 0.87 18.28 -3.64
C THR A 118 0.61 17.89 -5.09
N ARG A 119 1.67 17.90 -5.91
CA ARG A 119 1.57 17.39 -7.28
C ARG A 119 1.35 15.88 -7.22
N PRO A 120 0.52 15.29 -8.10
CA PRO A 120 0.25 13.85 -8.09
C PRO A 120 1.52 12.98 -8.12
N SER A 121 2.55 13.43 -8.85
CA SER A 121 3.84 12.74 -9.01
C SER A 121 4.90 13.13 -7.98
N ALA A 122 4.56 13.94 -6.97
CA ALA A 122 5.51 14.37 -5.96
C ALA A 122 6.00 13.15 -5.15
N ARG A 123 7.33 13.01 -5.09
CA ARG A 123 8.01 11.92 -4.36
C ARG A 123 8.18 12.22 -2.88
N LEU A 124 8.01 13.49 -2.50
CA LEU A 124 8.10 14.00 -1.15
C LEU A 124 6.89 14.89 -0.88
N ILE A 125 6.38 14.81 0.33
CA ILE A 125 5.26 15.60 0.84
C ILE A 125 5.80 16.40 2.01
N SER A 126 5.80 17.73 1.91
CA SER A 126 6.16 18.57 3.06
C SER A 126 4.98 18.64 4.02
N VAL A 127 5.21 18.35 5.28
CA VAL A 127 4.23 18.36 6.36
C VAL A 127 4.70 19.33 7.43
N ASP A 128 3.87 20.32 7.75
CA ASP A 128 4.17 21.26 8.83
C ASP A 128 4.16 20.55 10.18
N LEU A 129 5.22 20.74 10.96
CA LEU A 129 5.34 20.20 12.31
C LEU A 129 4.67 21.14 13.33
N PRO A 130 4.03 20.60 14.38
CA PRO A 130 3.51 21.43 15.46
C PRO A 130 4.65 22.16 16.16
N ARG A 131 4.47 23.47 16.40
CA ARG A 131 5.44 24.25 17.19
C ARG A 131 5.53 23.70 18.61
N LEU A 132 6.72 23.24 18.98
CA LEU A 132 6.98 22.77 20.32
C LEU A 132 7.27 23.95 21.25
N PRO A 133 6.83 23.90 22.52
CA PRO A 133 7.10 24.95 23.52
C PRO A 133 8.57 25.04 23.94
N LEU A 134 9.46 24.31 23.26
CA LEU A 134 10.89 24.19 23.53
C LEU A 134 11.74 25.04 22.58
N HIS A 135 11.10 25.77 21.66
CA HIS A 135 11.80 26.66 20.75
C HIS A 135 12.22 27.95 21.48
N ASP A 136 13.33 27.92 22.22
CA ASP A 136 14.06 29.15 22.55
C ASP A 136 14.95 29.50 21.35
N PRO A 137 14.68 30.60 20.62
CA PRO A 137 15.50 31.01 19.47
C PRO A 137 16.95 31.37 19.84
N SER A 138 17.30 31.41 21.13
CA SER A 138 18.66 31.64 21.61
C SER A 138 19.47 30.37 21.91
N ASP A 139 18.86 29.17 21.87
CA ASP A 139 19.58 27.90 22.06
C ASP A 139 20.10 27.35 20.73
N ASP A 140 21.40 27.07 20.66
CA ASP A 140 22.07 26.52 19.46
C ASP A 140 21.66 25.05 19.16
N PHE A 141 21.08 24.35 20.14
CA PHE A 141 20.64 22.96 19.98
C PHE A 141 19.38 22.66 20.82
N PRO A 142 18.17 22.82 20.25
CA PRO A 142 16.91 22.65 20.98
C PRO A 142 16.55 21.17 21.25
N GLY A 143 17.40 20.22 20.84
CA GLY A 143 17.23 18.78 21.02
C GLY A 143 16.59 18.07 19.83
N VAL A 144 16.54 16.74 19.89
CA VAL A 144 15.91 15.87 18.87
C VAL A 144 14.59 15.32 19.43
N VAL A 145 13.53 15.37 18.63
CA VAL A 145 12.21 14.84 18.94
C VAL A 145 11.79 13.81 17.90
N ALA A 146 10.92 12.88 18.29
CA ALA A 146 10.32 11.95 17.33
C ALA A 146 9.04 12.56 16.74
N ALA A 147 9.04 12.80 15.43
CA ALA A 147 7.86 13.16 14.65
C ALA A 147 7.27 11.90 14.02
N GLU A 148 6.11 11.47 14.51
CA GLU A 148 5.33 10.36 13.93
C GLU A 148 4.25 10.94 13.00
N VAL A 149 4.24 10.47 11.75
CA VAL A 149 3.31 10.97 10.73
C VAL A 149 2.29 9.89 10.39
N GLU A 150 1.02 10.17 10.65
CA GLU A 150 -0.11 9.30 10.31
C GLU A 150 -0.91 9.92 9.15
N PHE A 151 -1.08 9.16 8.07
CA PHE A 151 -1.97 9.54 6.97
C PHE A 151 -3.32 8.85 7.16
N HIS A 152 -4.40 9.63 7.19
CA HIS A 152 -5.78 9.10 7.21
C HIS A 152 -6.44 9.02 5.84
N GLU A 153 -5.94 9.79 4.87
CA GLU A 153 -6.44 9.79 3.50
C GLU A 153 -5.34 10.31 2.56
N ALA A 154 -5.24 9.72 1.38
CA ALA A 154 -4.54 10.34 0.25
C ALA A 154 -5.32 10.07 -1.03
N SER A 155 -5.64 11.14 -1.76
CA SER A 155 -6.39 11.09 -3.01
C SER A 155 -5.71 11.96 -4.06
N GLY A 156 -5.93 11.63 -5.34
CA GLY A 156 -5.29 12.34 -6.47
C GLY A 156 -3.78 12.13 -6.59
N VAL A 157 -3.21 11.18 -5.84
CA VAL A 157 -1.80 10.75 -5.96
C VAL A 157 -1.65 9.87 -7.21
N ASP A 158 -0.48 9.93 -7.86
CA ASP A 158 -0.13 8.99 -8.94
C ASP A 158 -0.33 7.55 -8.45
N PRO A 159 -1.04 6.68 -9.19
CA PRO A 159 -1.38 5.32 -8.75
C PRO A 159 -0.16 4.41 -8.62
N ARG A 160 1.04 4.86 -8.97
CA ARG A 160 2.30 4.13 -8.72
C ARG A 160 2.91 4.49 -7.38
N LEU A 161 2.45 5.58 -6.75
CA LEU A 161 2.98 6.10 -5.50
C LEU A 161 2.05 5.79 -4.32
N THR A 162 2.58 5.73 -3.11
CA THR A 162 1.82 5.56 -1.88
C THR A 162 2.51 6.21 -0.69
N VAL A 163 1.68 6.73 0.22
CA VAL A 163 2.09 7.18 1.55
C VAL A 163 1.99 6.08 2.60
N ALA A 164 1.37 4.95 2.25
CA ALA A 164 1.18 3.81 3.12
C ALA A 164 2.44 2.94 3.14
N ILE A 165 3.22 3.07 4.21
CA ILE A 165 4.44 2.28 4.42
C ILE A 165 4.20 1.29 5.57
N PRO A 166 4.14 -0.03 5.29
CA PRO A 166 3.90 -1.03 6.33
C PRO A 166 5.00 -1.06 7.40
N PRO A 167 4.68 -1.48 8.65
CA PRO A 167 5.55 -1.41 9.81
C PRO A 167 6.57 -2.52 9.90
N TYR A 168 7.08 -2.99 8.77
CA TYR A 168 8.15 -3.97 8.75
C TYR A 168 9.50 -3.27 8.72
N ARG A 169 10.46 -3.73 9.53
CA ARG A 169 11.80 -3.12 9.67
C ARG A 169 12.47 -2.82 8.33
N ARG A 170 12.32 -3.72 7.35
CA ARG A 170 12.81 -3.60 5.97
C ARG A 170 12.30 -2.36 5.23
N HIS A 171 11.08 -1.90 5.51
CA HIS A 171 10.51 -0.70 4.91
C HIS A 171 11.16 0.59 5.41
N ALA A 172 11.99 0.53 6.45
CA ALA A 172 12.84 1.65 6.83
C ALA A 172 13.75 2.11 5.68
N ALA A 173 14.14 1.22 4.76
CA ALA A 173 14.94 1.57 3.58
C ALA A 173 14.25 2.57 2.62
N LEU A 174 12.92 2.72 2.71
CA LEU A 174 12.16 3.69 1.90
C LEU A 174 12.25 5.12 2.47
N ILE A 175 12.44 5.22 3.80
CA ILE A 175 12.51 6.48 4.54
C ILE A 175 13.96 6.88 4.87
N ASP A 176 14.89 5.93 4.84
CA ASP A 176 16.32 6.11 5.14
C ASP A 176 17.06 6.69 3.93
N ARG A 177 16.76 7.94 3.59
CA ARG A 177 17.52 8.71 2.58
C ARG A 177 18.04 10.01 3.18
N PRO A 178 19.33 10.33 2.98
CA PRO A 178 19.88 11.62 3.42
C PRO A 178 19.17 12.75 2.68
N GLY A 179 18.58 13.70 3.43
CA GLY A 179 17.91 14.88 2.87
C GLY A 179 16.53 15.21 3.45
N TYR A 180 16.00 14.42 4.38
CA TYR A 180 14.66 14.67 4.97
C TYR A 180 14.67 15.53 6.25
N GLY A 181 15.82 16.09 6.63
CA GLY A 181 15.95 16.83 7.90
C GLY A 181 15.81 15.94 9.15
N ALA A 182 15.91 14.62 8.97
CA ALA A 182 15.82 13.63 10.04
C ALA A 182 17.20 13.03 10.33
N ASP A 183 17.56 12.99 11.62
CA ASP A 183 18.78 12.37 12.14
C ASP A 183 18.64 10.84 12.24
N GLN A 184 17.40 10.36 12.44
CA GLN A 184 17.06 8.94 12.54
C GLN A 184 15.69 8.67 11.95
N VAL A 185 15.48 7.45 11.45
CA VAL A 185 14.19 7.05 10.87
C VAL A 185 13.80 5.64 11.32
N ARG A 186 12.51 5.42 11.57
CA ARG A 186 11.93 4.10 11.82
C ARG A 186 10.49 4.05 11.32
N ILE A 187 9.90 2.86 11.25
CA ILE A 187 8.47 2.71 10.97
C ILE A 187 7.76 2.27 12.27
N SER A 188 6.66 2.92 12.62
CA SER A 188 5.73 2.50 13.68
C SER A 188 4.48 1.83 13.08
N ALA A 189 3.58 1.33 13.94
CA ALA A 189 2.35 0.69 13.49
C ALA A 189 1.45 1.60 12.63
N VAL A 190 1.51 2.92 12.82
CA VAL A 190 0.64 3.90 12.17
C VAL A 190 1.30 4.65 11.01
N GLY A 191 2.64 4.69 10.96
CA GLY A 191 3.34 5.37 9.88
C GLY A 191 4.84 5.54 10.10
N PRO A 192 5.51 6.35 9.27
CA PRO A 192 6.92 6.66 9.43
C PRO A 192 7.15 7.59 10.64
N VAL A 193 8.26 7.35 11.33
CA VAL A 193 8.72 8.14 12.47
C VAL A 193 10.12 8.67 12.19
N PHE A 194 10.28 9.98 12.36
CA PHE A 194 11.50 10.71 12.07
C PHE A 194 12.04 11.33 13.35
N GLY A 195 13.30 11.10 13.68
CA GLY A 195 14.03 11.89 14.67
C GLY A 195 14.44 13.20 14.03
N VAL A 196 13.82 14.31 14.44
CA VAL A 196 14.03 15.65 13.86
C VAL A 196 14.47 16.63 14.93
N GLN A 197 15.16 17.69 14.53
CA GLN A 197 15.48 18.80 15.43
C GLN A 197 14.19 19.44 15.95
N ALA A 198 14.12 19.78 17.23
CA ALA A 198 12.91 20.30 17.87
C ALA A 198 12.46 21.67 17.32
N ALA A 199 13.36 22.41 16.66
CA ALA A 199 13.06 23.66 15.96
C ALA A 199 12.70 23.48 14.48
N LEU A 200 12.67 22.24 13.96
CA LEU A 200 12.29 21.99 12.58
C LEU A 200 10.80 22.36 12.40
N GLU A 201 10.51 23.25 11.44
CA GLU A 201 9.14 23.71 11.17
C GLU A 201 8.39 22.80 10.20
N ASP A 202 9.08 22.13 9.28
CA ASP A 202 8.49 21.25 8.29
C ASP A 202 9.29 19.95 8.08
N LEU A 203 8.59 18.89 7.70
CA LEU A 203 9.15 17.56 7.50
C LEU A 203 8.78 17.05 6.12
N SER A 204 9.79 16.64 5.35
CA SER A 204 9.57 15.95 4.07
C SER A 204 9.34 14.46 4.29
N VAL A 205 8.11 14.02 4.06
CA VAL A 205 7.69 12.62 4.18
C VAL A 205 7.69 11.96 2.80
N PRO A 206 8.26 10.74 2.63
CA PRO A 206 8.34 10.11 1.32
C PRO A 206 6.99 9.58 0.84
N ASN A 207 6.77 9.74 -0.46
CA ASN A 207 5.71 9.13 -1.23
C ASN A 207 6.36 8.02 -2.09
N ALA A 208 6.40 6.81 -1.54
CA ALA A 208 7.17 5.68 -2.05
C ALA A 208 6.52 5.07 -3.30
N TYR A 209 7.29 4.37 -4.16
CA TYR A 209 6.64 3.56 -5.18
C TYR A 209 5.99 2.33 -4.55
N GLN A 210 4.78 2.00 -4.97
CA GLN A 210 4.05 0.82 -4.49
C GLN A 210 4.78 -0.48 -4.79
N LEU A 211 5.45 -0.55 -5.94
CA LEU A 211 6.31 -1.67 -6.29
C LEU A 211 7.51 -1.80 -5.34
N GLU A 212 8.15 -0.69 -4.94
CA GLU A 212 9.26 -0.71 -3.97
C GLU A 212 8.77 -1.21 -2.59
N VAL A 213 7.57 -0.78 -2.17
CA VAL A 213 6.93 -1.27 -0.93
C VAL A 213 6.69 -2.78 -0.99
N MET A 214 6.15 -3.29 -2.10
CA MET A 214 5.93 -4.74 -2.28
C MET A 214 7.25 -5.51 -2.38
N GLN A 215 8.22 -4.99 -3.11
CA GLN A 215 9.53 -5.62 -3.31
C GLN A 215 10.23 -5.90 -1.99
N LEU A 216 10.17 -4.97 -1.04
CA LEU A 216 10.81 -5.16 0.27
C LEU A 216 10.21 -6.35 1.04
N LEU A 217 8.97 -6.76 0.81
CA LEU A 217 8.42 -7.98 1.43
C LEU A 217 9.19 -9.26 0.99
N PHE A 218 9.79 -9.24 -0.20
CA PHE A 218 10.55 -10.33 -0.80
C PHE A 218 12.04 -9.97 -0.96
N ASP A 219 12.63 -9.39 0.08
CA ASP A 219 14.05 -8.94 0.13
C ASP A 219 15.12 -10.04 0.20
N ASP A 220 14.81 -11.29 -0.18
CA ASP A 220 15.85 -12.33 -0.23
C ASP A 220 16.85 -12.01 -1.36
N GLU A 221 18.15 -12.21 -1.17
CA GLU A 221 19.19 -11.80 -2.14
C GLU A 221 18.97 -12.31 -3.58
N LYS A 222 18.26 -13.42 -3.72
CA LYS A 222 17.97 -14.09 -5.00
C LYS A 222 16.55 -13.81 -5.51
N ALA A 223 15.73 -13.12 -4.74
CA ALA A 223 14.38 -12.79 -5.15
C ALA A 223 14.39 -11.59 -6.11
N VAL A 224 13.74 -11.74 -7.25
CA VAL A 224 13.54 -10.65 -8.21
C VAL A 224 12.06 -10.31 -8.21
N VAL A 225 11.76 -9.04 -7.94
CA VAL A 225 10.40 -8.51 -7.94
C VAL A 225 10.28 -7.46 -9.02
N GLY A 226 9.24 -7.59 -9.84
CA GLY A 226 8.96 -6.70 -10.96
C GLY A 226 7.46 -6.48 -11.14
N GLN A 227 7.13 -5.80 -12.23
CA GLN A 227 5.75 -5.60 -12.65
C GLN A 227 5.65 -5.93 -14.14
N SER A 228 4.67 -6.78 -14.48
CA SER A 228 4.39 -7.17 -15.86
C SER A 228 3.92 -5.97 -16.68
N ASP A 229 4.09 -6.03 -18.00
CA ASP A 229 3.64 -4.96 -18.89
C ASP A 229 2.11 -4.81 -18.89
N GLU A 230 1.39 -5.91 -18.70
CA GLU A 230 -0.05 -5.89 -18.48
C GLU A 230 -0.38 -5.19 -17.16
N GLY A 231 0.32 -5.51 -16.07
CA GLY A 231 0.16 -4.83 -14.78
C GLY A 231 0.42 -3.31 -14.84
N LYS A 232 1.45 -2.87 -15.56
CA LYS A 232 1.73 -1.44 -15.81
C LYS A 232 0.58 -0.77 -16.57
N PHE A 233 0.08 -1.45 -17.60
CA PHE A 233 -1.07 -0.98 -18.37
C PHE A 233 -2.32 -0.86 -17.48
N GLN A 234 -2.63 -1.87 -16.66
CA GLN A 234 -3.77 -1.89 -15.76
C GLN A 234 -3.68 -0.75 -14.74
N THR A 235 -2.50 -0.53 -14.15
CA THR A 235 -2.23 0.59 -13.23
C THR A 235 -2.53 1.94 -13.89
N ARG A 236 -2.11 2.13 -15.14
CA ARG A 236 -2.36 3.37 -15.89
C ARG A 236 -3.83 3.52 -16.30
N ALA A 237 -4.46 2.44 -16.72
CA ALA A 237 -5.87 2.43 -17.11
C ALA A 237 -6.80 2.72 -15.91
N ALA A 238 -6.42 2.29 -14.71
CA ALA A 238 -7.15 2.58 -13.47
C ALA A 238 -7.28 4.08 -13.19
N GLU A 239 -6.31 4.92 -13.60
CA GLU A 239 -6.38 6.38 -13.44
C GLU A 239 -7.60 6.98 -14.14
N LEU A 240 -7.98 6.42 -15.30
CA LEU A 240 -9.15 6.88 -16.05
C LEU A 240 -10.45 6.72 -15.24
N PHE A 241 -10.45 5.87 -14.22
CA PHE A 241 -11.61 5.61 -13.37
C PHE A 241 -11.54 6.31 -11.99
N GLY A 242 -10.62 7.26 -11.83
CA GLY A 242 -10.38 7.92 -10.54
C GLY A 242 -9.48 7.11 -9.61
N GLY A 243 -8.77 6.13 -10.16
CA GLY A 243 -7.73 5.37 -9.46
C GLY A 243 -8.04 3.87 -9.28
N PRO A 244 -7.11 3.15 -8.66
CA PRO A 244 -7.08 1.69 -8.57
C PRO A 244 -8.14 1.10 -7.62
N LEU A 245 -8.51 1.84 -6.57
CA LEU A 245 -9.47 1.42 -5.55
C LEU A 245 -10.88 2.00 -5.79
N THR A 246 -11.12 2.57 -6.97
CA THR A 246 -12.41 3.17 -7.33
C THR A 246 -13.51 2.11 -7.44
N SER A 247 -14.74 2.44 -7.06
CA SER A 247 -15.89 1.52 -7.19
C SER A 247 -16.50 1.50 -8.60
N HIS A 248 -15.93 2.24 -9.57
CA HIS A 248 -16.54 2.39 -10.89
C HIS A 248 -16.65 1.07 -11.65
N LEU A 249 -15.62 0.23 -11.56
CA LEU A 249 -15.57 -1.06 -12.27
C LEU A 249 -16.19 -2.21 -11.48
N ALA A 250 -16.69 -1.99 -10.26
CA ALA A 250 -17.62 -2.91 -9.61
C ALA A 250 -19.02 -2.89 -10.27
N GLN A 251 -19.33 -1.92 -11.14
CA GLN A 251 -20.62 -1.82 -11.80
C GLN A 251 -20.69 -2.74 -13.03
N PRO A 252 -21.51 -3.82 -13.03
CA PRO A 252 -21.57 -4.78 -14.14
C PRO A 252 -22.02 -4.13 -15.45
N GLY A 253 -22.95 -3.17 -15.40
CA GLY A 253 -23.40 -2.43 -16.58
C GLY A 253 -22.29 -1.63 -17.25
N VAL A 254 -21.39 -1.03 -16.45
CA VAL A 254 -20.22 -0.30 -16.95
C VAL A 254 -19.23 -1.26 -17.60
N ARG A 255 -18.93 -2.39 -16.96
CA ARG A 255 -18.05 -3.43 -17.54
C ARG A 255 -18.59 -3.97 -18.87
N ALA A 256 -19.89 -4.28 -18.92
CA ALA A 256 -20.55 -4.76 -20.14
C ALA A 256 -20.49 -3.73 -21.27
N ALA A 257 -20.68 -2.45 -20.96
CA ALA A 257 -20.55 -1.36 -21.91
C ALA A 257 -19.12 -1.23 -22.48
N ILE A 258 -18.11 -1.37 -21.63
CA ILE A 258 -16.70 -1.36 -22.06
C ILE A 258 -16.42 -2.57 -22.98
N GLN A 259 -16.85 -3.78 -22.58
CA GLN A 259 -16.68 -4.99 -23.39
C GLN A 259 -17.37 -4.88 -24.76
N GLU A 260 -18.62 -4.44 -24.78
CA GLU A 260 -19.40 -4.24 -26.01
C GLU A 260 -18.74 -3.20 -26.94
N SER A 261 -18.21 -2.12 -26.36
CA SER A 261 -17.49 -1.08 -27.10
C SER A 261 -16.16 -1.59 -27.66
N GLY A 262 -15.48 -2.49 -26.95
CA GLY A 262 -14.23 -3.11 -27.39
C GLY A 262 -14.43 -4.13 -28.51
N ALA A 263 -15.51 -4.91 -28.46
CA ALA A 263 -15.84 -5.89 -29.49
C ALA A 263 -16.29 -5.27 -30.83
N LYS A 264 -16.80 -4.03 -30.80
CA LYS A 264 -17.31 -3.32 -31.99
C LYS A 264 -16.31 -2.32 -32.53
N THR A 265 -15.51 -2.74 -33.51
CA THR A 265 -14.48 -1.90 -34.17
C THR A 265 -15.03 -0.63 -34.83
N THR A 266 -16.30 -0.60 -35.21
CA THR A 266 -16.99 0.58 -35.80
C THR A 266 -17.53 1.54 -34.74
N GLY A 267 -17.46 1.18 -33.46
CA GLY A 267 -18.08 1.86 -32.34
C GLY A 267 -19.57 1.54 -32.18
N ILE A 268 -20.13 1.97 -31.06
CA ILE A 268 -21.54 1.78 -30.68
C ILE A 268 -22.27 3.11 -30.61
N ARG A 269 -23.59 3.08 -30.85
CA ARG A 269 -24.43 4.29 -30.71
C ARG A 269 -24.68 4.61 -29.24
N TRP A 270 -24.90 5.88 -28.92
CA TRP A 270 -25.20 6.32 -27.54
C TRP A 270 -26.36 5.55 -26.91
N GLN A 271 -27.49 5.41 -27.63
CA GLN A 271 -28.65 4.68 -27.13
C GLN A 271 -28.34 3.20 -26.86
N GLN A 272 -27.47 2.60 -27.68
CA GLN A 272 -27.05 1.21 -27.48
C GLN A 272 -26.17 1.10 -26.23
N LEU A 273 -25.21 2.01 -26.05
CA LEU A 273 -24.37 2.10 -24.85
C LEU A 273 -25.22 2.21 -23.58
N THR A 274 -26.16 3.16 -23.53
CA THR A 274 -27.04 3.33 -22.36
C THR A 274 -27.94 2.10 -22.13
N ASN A 275 -28.43 1.46 -23.19
CA ASN A 275 -29.25 0.25 -23.07
C ASN A 275 -28.46 -0.96 -22.54
N VAL A 276 -27.18 -1.09 -22.93
CA VAL A 276 -26.29 -2.12 -22.38
C VAL A 276 -26.06 -1.89 -20.89
N ILE A 277 -25.72 -0.66 -20.50
CA ILE A 277 -25.54 -0.32 -19.07
C ILE A 277 -26.82 -0.61 -18.28
N LEU A 278 -27.97 -0.19 -18.81
CA LEU A 278 -29.26 -0.38 -18.16
C LEU A 278 -29.65 -1.85 -18.00
N SER A 279 -29.46 -2.66 -19.06
CA SER A 279 -29.84 -4.08 -19.04
C SER A 279 -28.90 -4.93 -18.20
N GLN A 280 -27.63 -4.55 -18.09
CA GLN A 280 -26.60 -5.27 -17.34
C GLN A 280 -26.27 -4.62 -15.98
N ARG A 281 -27.08 -3.66 -15.50
CA ARG A 281 -26.79 -2.88 -14.28
C ARG A 281 -26.70 -3.72 -13.00
N GLY A 282 -27.31 -4.92 -12.97
CA GLY A 282 -27.46 -5.71 -11.76
C GLY A 282 -28.25 -4.96 -10.69
N GLU A 283 -27.70 -4.88 -9.47
CA GLU A 283 -28.32 -4.18 -8.35
C GLU A 283 -27.98 -2.67 -8.29
N TRP A 284 -27.31 -2.13 -9.31
CA TRP A 284 -27.01 -0.70 -9.38
C TRP A 284 -28.15 0.10 -10.01
N PRO A 285 -28.33 1.40 -9.67
CA PRO A 285 -27.56 2.18 -8.69
C PRO A 285 -27.80 1.72 -7.24
N ASP A 286 -26.87 2.07 -6.35
CA ASP A 286 -26.97 1.79 -4.91
C ASP A 286 -28.28 2.36 -4.33
N SER A 287 -29.13 1.49 -3.79
CA SER A 287 -30.46 1.86 -3.29
C SER A 287 -30.40 2.80 -2.08
N LEU A 288 -29.29 2.84 -1.33
CA LEU A 288 -29.12 3.68 -0.14
C LEU A 288 -28.45 5.01 -0.49
N ARG A 289 -27.38 5.00 -1.30
CA ARG A 289 -26.66 6.24 -1.68
C ARG A 289 -27.30 7.00 -2.85
N ALA A 290 -28.00 6.30 -3.73
CA ALA A 290 -28.57 6.86 -4.96
C ALA A 290 -30.08 6.60 -5.05
N PHE A 291 -30.77 6.59 -3.91
CA PHE A 291 -32.23 6.34 -3.81
C PHE A 291 -33.09 7.27 -4.69
N HIS A 292 -32.59 8.46 -5.03
CA HIS A 292 -33.28 9.44 -5.88
C HIS A 292 -33.03 9.22 -7.38
N GLN A 293 -32.11 8.32 -7.75
CA GLN A 293 -31.69 8.11 -9.12
C GLN A 293 -32.49 6.97 -9.76
N THR A 294 -33.19 7.26 -10.86
CA THR A 294 -33.84 6.22 -11.65
C THR A 294 -32.79 5.36 -12.39
N PRO A 295 -33.08 4.09 -12.72
CA PRO A 295 -32.17 3.24 -13.49
C PRO A 295 -31.70 3.85 -14.82
N ARG A 296 -32.57 4.62 -15.49
CA ARG A 296 -32.24 5.32 -16.73
C ARG A 296 -31.27 6.47 -16.50
N GLN A 297 -31.51 7.31 -15.50
CA GLN A 297 -30.58 8.40 -15.13
C GLN A 297 -29.22 7.84 -14.70
N TYR A 298 -29.20 6.68 -14.03
CA TYR A 298 -27.97 5.95 -13.73
C TYR A 298 -27.22 5.57 -15.01
N ALA A 299 -27.89 4.90 -15.96
CA ALA A 299 -27.26 4.48 -17.20
C ALA A 299 -26.71 5.66 -18.02
N GLU A 300 -27.47 6.75 -18.12
CA GLU A 300 -27.05 7.99 -18.78
C GLU A 300 -25.81 8.60 -18.08
N ARG A 301 -25.83 8.69 -16.73
CA ARG A 301 -24.69 9.18 -15.95
C ARG A 301 -23.44 8.33 -16.17
N GLN A 302 -23.55 7.00 -16.12
CA GLN A 302 -22.40 6.12 -16.32
C GLN A 302 -21.84 6.19 -17.73
N ALA A 303 -22.70 6.31 -18.76
CA ALA A 303 -22.26 6.54 -20.13
C ALA A 303 -21.49 7.86 -20.26
N HIS A 304 -21.96 8.93 -19.61
CA HIS A 304 -21.25 10.21 -19.56
C HIS A 304 -19.92 10.11 -18.82
N LEU A 305 -19.84 9.35 -17.73
CA LEU A 305 -18.59 9.14 -17.00
C LEU A 305 -17.55 8.43 -17.88
N LEU A 306 -17.95 7.38 -18.60
CA LEU A 306 -17.08 6.69 -19.57
C LEU A 306 -16.58 7.59 -20.71
N LEU A 307 -17.41 8.55 -21.14
CA LEU A 307 -16.99 9.55 -22.13
C LEU A 307 -16.03 10.57 -21.50
N SER A 308 -16.34 11.09 -20.32
CA SER A 308 -15.55 12.11 -19.63
C SER A 308 -14.19 11.61 -19.15
N SER A 309 -14.05 10.30 -18.88
CA SER A 309 -12.78 9.69 -18.53
C SER A 309 -11.85 9.49 -19.73
N GLY A 310 -12.33 9.72 -20.96
CA GLY A 310 -11.58 9.40 -22.17
C GLY A 310 -11.50 7.90 -22.47
N MET A 311 -12.22 7.05 -21.71
CA MET A 311 -12.35 5.62 -21.98
C MET A 311 -13.07 5.37 -23.30
N LEU A 312 -14.14 6.13 -23.54
CA LEU A 312 -14.85 6.18 -24.82
C LEU A 312 -14.45 7.42 -25.59
N VAL A 313 -14.05 7.22 -26.84
CA VAL A 313 -13.74 8.29 -27.79
C VAL A 313 -14.92 8.40 -28.76
N PRO A 314 -15.58 9.57 -28.86
CA PRO A 314 -16.64 9.80 -29.83
C PRO A 314 -16.03 9.96 -31.23
N HIS A 315 -16.72 9.45 -32.24
CA HIS A 315 -16.41 9.73 -33.64
C HIS A 315 -17.69 9.88 -34.45
N LEU A 316 -17.66 10.80 -35.39
CA LEU A 316 -18.70 10.99 -36.37
C LEU A 316 -18.43 10.07 -37.57
N GLN A 317 -19.41 9.23 -37.92
CA GLN A 317 -19.37 8.48 -39.16
C GLN A 317 -20.04 9.29 -40.27
N ILE A 318 -19.29 9.58 -41.33
CA ILE A 318 -19.78 10.20 -42.57
C ILE A 318 -19.32 9.37 -43.76
N GLN A 319 -19.96 9.52 -44.92
CA GLN A 319 -19.52 8.88 -46.16
C GLN A 319 -18.86 9.90 -47.08
N CYS A 320 -17.71 9.55 -47.66
CA CYS A 320 -17.11 10.35 -48.73
C CYS A 320 -18.05 10.39 -49.94
N HIS A 321 -18.37 11.58 -50.45
CA HIS A 321 -19.30 11.73 -51.59
C HIS A 321 -18.69 11.26 -52.91
N GLU A 322 -17.36 11.26 -53.03
CA GLU A 322 -16.62 10.82 -54.21
C GLU A 322 -16.46 9.28 -54.24
N CYS A 323 -15.73 8.72 -53.27
CA CYS A 323 -15.39 7.29 -53.26
C CYS A 323 -16.35 6.41 -52.45
N ARG A 324 -17.35 7.00 -51.78
CA ARG A 324 -18.37 6.29 -50.99
C ARG A 324 -17.86 5.48 -49.79
N ILE A 325 -16.59 5.66 -49.39
CA ILE A 325 -16.03 5.04 -48.19
C ILE A 325 -16.51 5.78 -46.93
N ASP A 326 -16.78 5.03 -45.87
CA ASP A 326 -17.09 5.56 -44.55
C ASP A 326 -15.84 6.13 -43.88
N LEU A 327 -15.87 7.43 -43.61
CA LEU A 327 -14.86 8.15 -42.85
C LEU A 327 -15.29 8.24 -41.38
N ARG A 328 -14.30 8.14 -40.49
CA ARG A 328 -14.50 8.23 -39.04
C ARG A 328 -13.72 9.43 -38.53
N LEU A 329 -14.44 10.42 -38.02
CA LEU A 329 -13.87 11.71 -37.65
C LEU A 329 -13.99 11.90 -36.15
N ALA A 330 -12.86 12.07 -35.48
CA ALA A 330 -12.83 12.55 -34.10
C ALA A 330 -13.32 14.02 -34.05
N PRO A 331 -13.81 14.51 -32.90
CA PRO A 331 -14.27 15.89 -32.76
C PRO A 331 -13.24 16.92 -33.22
N GLU A 332 -11.96 16.67 -32.96
CA GLU A 332 -10.85 17.56 -33.29
C GLU A 332 -10.56 17.59 -34.80
N GLN A 333 -11.04 16.60 -35.56
CA GLN A 333 -10.90 16.50 -37.01
C GLN A 333 -12.08 17.14 -37.75
N LEU A 334 -13.10 17.61 -37.05
CA LEU A 334 -14.24 18.26 -37.67
C LEU A 334 -13.85 19.63 -38.20
N ALA A 335 -13.78 19.73 -39.53
CA ALA A 335 -13.54 20.97 -40.26
C ALA A 335 -14.63 21.16 -41.34
N THR A 336 -14.69 22.37 -41.91
CA THR A 336 -15.58 22.65 -43.05
C THR A 336 -15.27 21.76 -44.25
N THR A 337 -13.98 21.46 -44.45
CA THR A 337 -13.45 20.57 -45.48
C THR A 337 -12.50 19.58 -44.84
N ILE A 338 -12.65 18.30 -45.19
CA ILE A 338 -11.93 17.18 -44.60
C ILE A 338 -11.35 16.36 -45.72
N GLN A 339 -10.06 16.07 -45.68
CA GLN A 339 -9.44 15.24 -46.72
C GLN A 339 -9.78 13.77 -46.51
N CYS A 340 -10.28 13.10 -47.55
CA CYS A 340 -10.51 11.66 -47.52
C CYS A 340 -9.18 10.91 -47.49
N GLU A 341 -8.94 10.12 -46.44
CA GLU A 341 -7.70 9.33 -46.30
C GLU A 341 -7.52 8.24 -47.38
N PHE A 342 -8.58 7.92 -48.13
CA PHE A 342 -8.56 6.89 -49.17
C PHE A 342 -8.37 7.45 -50.59
N CYS A 343 -9.19 8.44 -51.00
CA CYS A 343 -9.12 8.99 -52.37
C CYS A 343 -8.43 10.35 -52.46
N GLY A 344 -8.04 10.94 -51.31
CA GLY A 344 -7.39 12.25 -51.25
C GLY A 344 -8.29 13.44 -51.53
N SER A 345 -9.55 13.23 -51.91
CA SER A 345 -10.51 14.29 -52.24
C SER A 345 -10.95 15.08 -51.00
N ASP A 346 -11.21 16.37 -51.23
CA ASP A 346 -11.75 17.29 -50.24
C ASP A 346 -13.25 17.03 -50.00
N VAL A 347 -13.57 16.43 -48.86
CA VAL A 347 -14.93 16.18 -48.40
C VAL A 347 -15.48 17.42 -47.70
N ARG A 348 -16.43 18.11 -48.33
CA ARG A 348 -17.21 19.16 -47.65
C ARG A 348 -18.10 18.53 -46.60
N LEU A 349 -17.84 18.80 -45.32
CA LEU A 349 -18.56 18.16 -44.21
C LEU A 349 -20.08 18.39 -44.32
N ALA A 350 -20.51 19.61 -44.61
CA ALA A 350 -21.93 19.93 -44.78
C ALA A 350 -22.63 19.08 -45.86
N LEU A 351 -21.94 18.81 -46.98
CA LEU A 351 -22.48 17.96 -48.04
C LEU A 351 -22.54 16.50 -47.59
N ALA A 352 -21.49 15.99 -46.95
CA ALA A 352 -21.48 14.62 -46.42
C ALA A 352 -22.59 14.40 -45.38
N LEU A 353 -22.81 15.38 -44.50
CA LEU A 353 -23.89 15.41 -43.51
C LEU A 353 -25.29 15.53 -44.14
N ALA A 354 -25.41 16.12 -45.33
CA ALA A 354 -26.68 16.21 -46.05
C ALA A 354 -27.01 14.92 -46.82
N LEU A 355 -25.99 14.23 -47.33
CA LEU A 355 -26.14 13.00 -48.11
C LEU A 355 -26.28 11.75 -47.24
N THR A 356 -25.81 11.80 -46.00
CA THR A 356 -25.90 10.70 -45.04
C THR A 356 -26.57 11.16 -43.75
N LYS A 357 -27.26 10.27 -43.05
CA LYS A 357 -27.73 10.58 -41.70
C LYS A 357 -26.52 10.52 -40.78
N PRO A 358 -26.04 11.65 -40.22
CA PRO A 358 -24.87 11.62 -39.35
C PRO A 358 -25.14 10.80 -38.11
N GLU A 359 -24.20 9.93 -37.78
CA GLU A 359 -24.27 9.12 -36.57
C GLU A 359 -22.99 9.28 -35.76
N TRP A 360 -23.15 9.77 -34.53
CA TRP A 360 -22.11 9.70 -33.52
C TRP A 360 -22.05 8.28 -32.97
N LYS A 361 -20.84 7.72 -33.01
CA LYS A 361 -20.50 6.43 -32.42
C LYS A 361 -19.40 6.62 -31.41
N TYR A 362 -19.30 5.65 -30.51
CA TYR A 362 -18.38 5.66 -29.38
C TYR A 362 -17.60 4.37 -29.41
N ARG A 363 -16.28 4.46 -29.35
CA ARG A 363 -15.38 3.28 -29.32
C ARG A 363 -14.44 3.42 -28.14
N LEU A 364 -13.85 2.31 -27.72
CA LEU A 364 -12.75 2.39 -26.76
C LEU A 364 -11.58 3.20 -27.33
N ALA A 365 -10.90 3.92 -26.46
CA ALA A 365 -9.64 4.59 -26.80
C ALA A 365 -8.64 3.59 -27.40
N GLY A 366 -7.84 4.04 -28.39
CA GLY A 366 -7.02 3.13 -29.20
C GLY A 366 -5.98 2.32 -28.41
N HIS A 367 -5.59 2.78 -27.21
CA HIS A 367 -4.66 2.06 -26.32
C HIS A 367 -5.32 0.92 -25.53
N LEU A 368 -6.65 0.80 -25.59
CA LEU A 368 -7.48 -0.18 -24.88
C LEU A 368 -8.00 -1.24 -25.86
N SER A 369 -7.16 -2.22 -26.20
CA SER A 369 -7.61 -3.35 -27.03
C SER A 369 -8.62 -4.22 -26.28
N GLU A 370 -9.45 -4.95 -27.02
CA GLU A 370 -10.42 -5.89 -26.44
C GLU A 370 -9.75 -6.93 -25.52
N SER A 371 -8.56 -7.44 -25.91
CA SER A 371 -7.79 -8.40 -25.11
C SER A 371 -7.36 -7.83 -23.76
N ARG A 372 -6.81 -6.60 -23.76
CA ARG A 372 -6.37 -5.91 -22.53
C ARG A 372 -7.54 -5.59 -21.61
N VAL A 373 -8.65 -5.15 -22.18
CA VAL A 373 -9.90 -4.90 -21.44
C VAL A 373 -10.41 -6.17 -20.76
N LYS A 374 -10.37 -7.32 -21.46
CA LYS A 374 -10.79 -8.61 -20.91
C LYS A 374 -9.96 -9.04 -19.69
N ALA A 375 -8.67 -8.73 -19.67
CA ALA A 375 -7.79 -9.01 -18.53
C ALA A 375 -7.92 -7.97 -17.40
N PHE A 376 -8.06 -6.69 -17.75
CA PHE A 376 -8.14 -5.56 -16.82
C PHE A 376 -9.43 -5.54 -15.98
N LEU A 377 -10.59 -5.82 -16.59
CA LEU A 377 -11.89 -5.64 -15.92
C LEU A 377 -12.07 -6.50 -14.65
N PRO A 378 -11.69 -7.79 -14.64
CA PRO A 378 -11.72 -8.59 -13.42
C PRO A 378 -10.83 -8.04 -12.30
N ALA A 379 -9.55 -7.74 -12.59
CA ALA A 379 -8.61 -7.23 -11.59
C ALA A 379 -9.12 -5.93 -10.94
N MET A 380 -9.71 -5.03 -11.74
CA MET A 380 -10.30 -3.81 -11.22
C MET A 380 -11.58 -4.01 -10.42
N ALA A 381 -12.41 -4.99 -10.77
CA ALA A 381 -13.60 -5.31 -10.01
C ALA A 381 -13.23 -5.86 -8.62
N VAL A 382 -12.19 -6.70 -8.55
CA VAL A 382 -11.60 -7.14 -7.27
C VAL A 382 -11.05 -5.94 -6.50
N SER A 383 -10.25 -5.10 -7.13
CA SER A 383 -9.66 -3.91 -6.50
C SER A 383 -10.72 -2.95 -5.97
N SER A 384 -11.85 -2.81 -6.67
CA SER A 384 -13.02 -2.04 -6.21
C SER A 384 -13.61 -2.61 -4.91
N VAL A 385 -13.75 -3.94 -4.85
CA VAL A 385 -14.26 -4.64 -3.67
C VAL A 385 -13.29 -4.46 -2.49
N LEU A 386 -11.98 -4.63 -2.71
CA LEU A 386 -10.95 -4.43 -1.69
C LEU A 386 -10.90 -2.98 -1.20
N GLY A 387 -10.97 -2.01 -2.12
CA GLY A 387 -11.06 -0.58 -1.80
C GLY A 387 -12.28 -0.23 -0.95
N SER A 388 -13.35 -1.02 -1.05
CA SER A 388 -14.56 -0.82 -0.25
C SER A 388 -14.54 -1.55 1.10
N MET A 389 -13.66 -2.54 1.27
CA MET A 389 -13.40 -3.20 2.57
C MET A 389 -12.55 -2.33 3.49
N TYR A 390 -11.82 -1.39 2.91
CA TYR A 390 -11.01 -0.41 3.61
C TYR A 390 -11.88 0.46 4.55
N ARG A 391 -11.48 0.57 5.83
CA ARG A 391 -12.17 1.44 6.80
C ARG A 391 -11.82 2.90 6.52
N LEU A 392 -12.71 3.82 6.89
CA LEU A 392 -12.55 5.27 6.68
C LEU A 392 -11.32 5.89 7.39
N GLU A 393 -10.61 5.13 8.23
CA GLU A 393 -9.47 5.61 9.02
C GLU A 393 -8.22 4.77 8.72
N GLY A 394 -7.17 5.45 8.22
CA GLY A 394 -5.83 4.89 8.03
C GLY A 394 -5.18 5.37 6.70
N PRO A 395 -3.99 4.86 6.35
CA PRO A 395 -3.38 5.14 5.06
C PRO A 395 -3.97 4.24 3.96
N PRO A 396 -4.14 4.73 2.71
CA PRO A 396 -4.74 3.97 1.63
C PRO A 396 -3.99 2.67 1.34
N ALA A 397 -4.69 1.64 0.85
CA ALA A 397 -4.04 0.37 0.56
C ALA A 397 -2.95 0.50 -0.53
N VAL A 398 -1.81 -0.15 -0.28
CA VAL A 398 -0.75 -0.32 -1.28
C VAL A 398 -1.22 -1.38 -2.26
N HIS A 399 -1.11 -1.17 -3.56
CA HIS A 399 -1.51 -2.15 -4.57
C HIS A 399 -0.51 -2.23 -5.72
N VAL A 400 -0.40 -3.39 -6.33
CA VAL A 400 0.36 -3.61 -7.56
C VAL A 400 -0.45 -4.58 -8.43
N PHE A 401 -0.73 -4.18 -9.67
CA PHE A 401 -1.29 -5.09 -10.67
C PHE A 401 -0.16 -5.79 -11.42
N GLY A 402 -0.32 -7.08 -11.71
CA GLY A 402 0.66 -7.90 -12.43
C GLY A 402 2.03 -7.94 -11.73
N LEU A 403 2.04 -8.26 -10.44
CA LEU A 403 3.27 -8.37 -9.66
C LEU A 403 4.02 -9.65 -10.09
N GLU A 404 5.26 -9.50 -10.55
CA GLU A 404 6.10 -10.63 -10.93
C GLU A 404 7.10 -10.92 -9.81
N ILE A 405 7.16 -12.16 -9.35
CA ILE A 405 8.05 -12.60 -8.28
C ILE A 405 8.79 -13.85 -8.73
N GLN A 406 10.11 -13.80 -8.76
CA GLN A 406 10.97 -14.97 -8.92
C GLN A 406 11.63 -15.26 -7.57
N LEU A 407 11.31 -16.41 -6.96
CA LEU A 407 11.98 -16.87 -5.74
C LEU A 407 13.14 -17.82 -6.10
N SER A 408 14.14 -17.93 -5.22
CA SER A 408 15.37 -18.72 -5.44
C SER A 408 15.17 -20.16 -5.95
N ASN A 409 14.06 -20.79 -5.55
CA ASN A 409 13.75 -22.20 -5.82
C ASN A 409 12.41 -22.39 -6.55
N HIS A 410 11.80 -21.31 -7.04
CA HIS A 410 10.58 -21.36 -7.82
C HIS A 410 10.77 -20.61 -9.14
N GLY A 411 10.01 -21.01 -10.16
CA GLY A 411 9.92 -20.22 -11.39
C GLY A 411 9.39 -18.82 -11.10
N GLN A 412 9.43 -17.96 -12.12
CA GLN A 412 8.74 -16.68 -12.07
C GLN A 412 7.23 -16.93 -11.91
N VAL A 413 6.64 -16.31 -10.90
CA VAL A 413 5.21 -16.31 -10.62
C VAL A 413 4.67 -14.91 -10.88
N GLU A 414 3.61 -14.82 -11.69
CA GLU A 414 2.84 -13.58 -11.84
C GLU A 414 1.64 -13.62 -10.89
N VAL A 415 1.32 -12.48 -10.29
CA VAL A 415 0.17 -12.28 -9.42
C VAL A 415 -0.64 -11.12 -9.99
N ASP A 416 -1.88 -11.38 -10.42
CA ASP A 416 -2.73 -10.37 -11.06
C ASP A 416 -2.95 -9.13 -10.19
N ILE A 417 -3.18 -9.34 -8.89
CA ILE A 417 -3.37 -8.27 -7.92
C ILE A 417 -2.64 -8.58 -6.61
N ALA A 418 -1.74 -7.68 -6.20
CA ALA A 418 -1.16 -7.68 -4.87
C ALA A 418 -1.65 -6.44 -4.14
N THR A 419 -2.12 -6.56 -2.89
CA THR A 419 -2.44 -5.40 -2.06
C THR A 419 -1.97 -5.57 -0.62
N ILE A 420 -1.64 -4.47 0.05
CA ILE A 420 -1.37 -4.42 1.49
C ILE A 420 -2.43 -3.52 2.10
N MET A 421 -3.25 -4.12 2.97
CA MET A 421 -4.33 -3.42 3.66
C MET A 421 -3.96 -3.17 5.11
N HIS A 422 -4.30 -1.97 5.58
CA HIS A 422 -4.22 -1.60 7.00
C HIS A 422 -5.63 -1.64 7.60
N GLU A 423 -5.87 -2.61 8.48
CA GLU A 423 -7.02 -2.61 9.40
C GLU A 423 -6.49 -2.58 10.84
N ASP A 424 -6.75 -3.61 11.65
CA ASP A 424 -6.14 -3.77 12.97
C ASP A 424 -4.66 -4.21 12.87
N ARG A 425 -4.28 -4.74 11.70
CA ARG A 425 -2.92 -5.16 11.35
C ARG A 425 -2.73 -5.02 9.84
N TRP A 426 -1.48 -4.89 9.43
CA TRP A 426 -1.08 -4.93 8.02
C TRP A 426 -1.13 -6.37 7.49
N ILE A 427 -1.95 -6.58 6.45
CA ILE A 427 -2.17 -7.89 5.83
C ILE A 427 -1.93 -7.76 4.32
N VAL A 428 -1.15 -8.69 3.78
CA VAL A 428 -0.89 -8.81 2.35
C VAL A 428 -1.96 -9.71 1.72
N LEU A 429 -2.52 -9.29 0.60
CA LEU A 429 -3.37 -10.11 -0.26
C LEU A 429 -2.63 -10.33 -1.57
N LEU A 430 -2.47 -11.58 -1.98
CA LEU A 430 -1.90 -11.96 -3.28
C LEU A 430 -2.97 -12.70 -4.07
N GLY A 431 -3.39 -12.14 -5.19
CA GLY A 431 -4.61 -12.54 -5.87
C GLY A 431 -4.43 -12.97 -7.30
N GLU A 432 -5.11 -14.06 -7.64
CA GLU A 432 -5.32 -14.54 -9.00
C GLU A 432 -6.76 -14.24 -9.39
N VAL A 433 -6.94 -13.64 -10.57
CA VAL A 433 -8.24 -13.18 -11.03
C VAL A 433 -8.52 -13.69 -12.43
N LYS A 434 -9.37 -14.70 -12.52
CA LYS A 434 -9.82 -15.21 -13.83
C LYS A 434 -11.12 -14.56 -14.24
N ASN A 435 -11.29 -14.38 -15.55
CA ASN A 435 -12.58 -13.99 -16.11
C ASN A 435 -13.56 -15.19 -16.03
N HIS A 436 -13.71 -15.95 -17.11
CA HIS A 436 -14.53 -17.18 -17.13
C HIS A 436 -13.70 -18.47 -17.16
N ASN A 437 -12.37 -18.34 -17.21
CA ASN A 437 -11.45 -19.48 -17.18
C ASN A 437 -11.37 -20.06 -15.77
N PRO A 438 -11.09 -21.37 -15.63
CA PRO A 438 -10.84 -21.96 -14.34
C PRO A 438 -9.54 -21.44 -13.73
N ILE A 439 -9.52 -21.33 -12.41
CA ILE A 439 -8.31 -21.22 -11.59
C ILE A 439 -7.76 -22.64 -11.48
N ASP A 440 -6.52 -22.84 -11.93
CA ASP A 440 -5.93 -24.17 -11.97
C ASP A 440 -5.08 -24.49 -10.73
N SER A 441 -4.55 -25.71 -10.67
CA SER A 441 -3.73 -26.16 -9.55
C SER A 441 -2.37 -25.45 -9.46
N ASN A 442 -1.84 -24.93 -10.57
CA ASN A 442 -0.61 -24.16 -10.56
C ASN A 442 -0.85 -22.77 -9.98
N ASP A 443 -1.96 -22.11 -10.36
CA ASP A 443 -2.38 -20.83 -9.79
C ASP A 443 -2.46 -20.92 -8.25
N VAL A 444 -3.17 -21.94 -7.76
CA VAL A 444 -3.34 -22.17 -6.31
C VAL A 444 -2.00 -22.47 -5.63
N LYS A 445 -1.21 -23.40 -6.17
CA LYS A 445 0.09 -23.77 -5.60
C LYS A 445 1.04 -22.57 -5.53
N ASN A 446 1.09 -21.76 -6.58
CA ASN A 446 1.97 -20.60 -6.65
C ASN A 446 1.60 -19.54 -5.60
N LEU A 447 0.31 -19.20 -5.48
CA LEU A 447 -0.13 -18.23 -4.48
C LEU A 447 0.08 -18.71 -3.04
N PHE A 448 -0.18 -19.98 -2.75
CA PHE A 448 0.09 -20.55 -1.42
C PHE A 448 1.60 -20.53 -1.11
N ALA A 449 2.45 -20.90 -2.07
CA ALA A 449 3.90 -20.85 -1.91
C ALA A 449 4.42 -19.42 -1.61
N LEU A 450 3.91 -18.41 -2.33
CA LEU A 450 4.24 -17.01 -2.07
C LEU A 450 3.77 -16.55 -0.69
N CYS A 451 2.53 -16.88 -0.31
CA CYS A 451 2.02 -16.54 1.02
C CYS A 451 2.81 -17.26 2.12
N GLY A 452 3.21 -18.52 1.91
CA GLY A 452 4.07 -19.27 2.82
C GLY A 452 5.45 -18.64 2.97
N ALA A 453 6.01 -18.07 1.90
CA ALA A 453 7.25 -17.31 1.95
C ALA A 453 7.13 -16.05 2.83
N LEU A 454 6.01 -15.33 2.74
CA LEU A 454 5.72 -14.19 3.61
C LEU A 454 5.48 -14.62 5.07
N SER A 455 4.75 -15.72 5.29
CA SER A 455 4.51 -16.25 6.65
C SER A 455 5.81 -16.61 7.37
N ARG A 456 6.83 -17.15 6.68
CA ARG A 456 8.17 -17.42 7.25
C ARG A 456 8.88 -16.16 7.73
N LYS A 457 8.49 -14.98 7.21
CA LYS A 457 8.97 -13.66 7.61
C LYS A 457 8.03 -12.97 8.60
N GLU A 458 7.07 -13.70 9.18
CA GLU A 458 6.03 -13.21 10.10
C GLU A 458 5.10 -12.14 9.48
N ILE A 459 4.98 -12.14 8.15
CA ILE A 459 4.12 -11.23 7.38
C ILE A 459 2.82 -11.97 7.07
N PRO A 460 1.67 -11.55 7.64
CA PRO A 460 0.38 -12.14 7.32
C PRO A 460 0.03 -11.98 5.85
N ALA A 461 -0.25 -13.10 5.18
CA ALA A 461 -0.62 -13.11 3.77
C ALA A 461 -1.83 -14.03 3.52
N ILE A 462 -2.82 -13.48 2.81
CA ILE A 462 -4.05 -14.18 2.40
C ILE A 462 -4.00 -14.37 0.88
N PRO A 463 -4.10 -15.61 0.37
CA PRO A 463 -4.29 -15.82 -1.06
C PRO A 463 -5.71 -15.37 -1.44
N LEU A 464 -5.85 -14.69 -2.56
CA LEU A 464 -7.12 -14.22 -3.10
C LEU A 464 -7.39 -14.95 -4.41
N PHE A 465 -8.59 -15.48 -4.55
CA PHE A 465 -9.05 -16.13 -5.78
C PHE A 465 -10.35 -15.48 -6.20
N ALA A 466 -10.38 -14.93 -7.41
CA ALA A 466 -11.56 -14.26 -7.92
C ALA A 466 -11.93 -14.73 -9.32
N THR A 467 -13.24 -14.85 -9.57
CA THR A 467 -13.76 -15.28 -10.87
C THR A 467 -15.03 -14.52 -11.27
N PHE A 468 -15.18 -14.23 -12.57
CA PHE A 468 -16.45 -13.76 -13.14
C PHE A 468 -17.46 -14.88 -13.45
N LYS A 469 -17.20 -16.11 -12.98
CA LYS A 469 -18.24 -17.13 -12.88
C LYS A 469 -19.21 -16.82 -11.74
N ALA A 470 -20.42 -17.36 -11.85
CA ALA A 470 -21.41 -17.28 -10.78
C ALA A 470 -20.96 -18.04 -9.52
N THR A 471 -20.22 -19.14 -9.71
CA THR A 471 -19.68 -19.99 -8.65
C THR A 471 -18.33 -20.58 -9.09
N PHE A 472 -17.50 -20.97 -8.13
CA PHE A 472 -16.35 -21.83 -8.38
C PHE A 472 -16.82 -23.24 -8.77
N SER A 473 -16.13 -23.87 -9.73
CA SER A 473 -16.39 -25.26 -10.14
C SER A 473 -15.99 -26.25 -9.03
N ALA A 474 -16.43 -27.50 -9.15
CA ALA A 474 -16.08 -28.53 -8.16
C ALA A 474 -14.56 -28.75 -8.09
N GLU A 475 -13.90 -28.80 -9.25
CA GLU A 475 -12.46 -28.99 -9.36
C GLU A 475 -11.68 -27.85 -8.71
N GLU A 476 -12.12 -26.60 -8.92
CA GLU A 476 -11.50 -25.43 -8.27
C GLU A 476 -11.65 -25.50 -6.75
N ARG A 477 -12.84 -25.85 -6.26
CA ARG A 477 -13.09 -25.99 -4.83
C ARG A 477 -12.20 -27.07 -4.22
N ASP A 478 -12.10 -28.23 -4.87
CA ASP A 478 -11.30 -29.36 -4.37
C ASP A 478 -9.81 -29.02 -4.34
N VAL A 479 -9.29 -28.36 -5.38
CA VAL A 479 -7.89 -27.92 -5.41
C VAL A 479 -7.60 -26.91 -4.30
N ILE A 480 -8.48 -25.93 -4.10
CA ILE A 480 -8.30 -24.90 -3.05
C ILE A 480 -8.41 -25.52 -1.65
N ARG A 481 -9.42 -26.37 -1.41
CA ARG A 481 -9.61 -27.11 -0.14
C ARG A 481 -8.37 -27.96 0.16
N THR A 482 -7.88 -28.72 -0.82
CA THR A 482 -6.67 -29.56 -0.69
C THR A 482 -5.46 -28.73 -0.30
N ALA A 483 -5.27 -27.56 -0.92
CA ALA A 483 -4.17 -26.66 -0.58
C ALA A 483 -4.29 -26.08 0.84
N MET A 484 -5.50 -25.74 1.29
CA MET A 484 -5.75 -25.28 2.65
C MET A 484 -5.45 -26.36 3.70
N ASP A 485 -5.86 -27.61 3.44
CA ASP A 485 -5.62 -28.73 4.34
C ASP A 485 -4.12 -29.13 4.39
N ALA A 486 -3.41 -28.96 3.27
CA ALA A 486 -1.98 -29.24 3.18
C ALA A 486 -1.10 -28.17 3.85
N GLU A 487 -1.51 -26.90 3.77
CA GLU A 487 -0.79 -25.76 4.35
C GLU A 487 -1.70 -24.93 5.27
N PRO A 488 -2.11 -25.50 6.42
CA PRO A 488 -2.90 -24.77 7.40
C PRO A 488 -2.06 -23.61 7.95
N ARG A 489 -2.69 -22.45 8.08
CA ARG A 489 -2.05 -21.22 8.55
C ARG A 489 -2.97 -20.50 9.52
N SER A 490 -2.37 -19.83 10.49
CA SER A 490 -3.07 -19.07 11.52
C SER A 490 -2.38 -17.77 11.83
N ILE A 491 -3.12 -16.87 12.48
CA ILE A 491 -2.63 -15.61 13.01
C ILE A 491 -3.24 -15.36 14.38
N SER A 492 -2.46 -14.77 15.28
CA SER A 492 -2.98 -14.21 16.53
C SER A 492 -3.52 -12.80 16.28
N LEU A 493 -4.82 -12.61 16.52
CA LEU A 493 -5.52 -11.33 16.50
C LEU A 493 -6.18 -11.12 17.86
N HIS A 494 -5.86 -10.03 18.55
CA HIS A 494 -6.41 -9.69 19.87
C HIS A 494 -6.30 -10.83 20.89
N GLY A 495 -5.18 -11.56 20.88
CA GLY A 495 -4.92 -12.70 21.77
C GLY A 495 -5.65 -14.00 21.38
N ARG A 496 -6.40 -14.01 20.28
CA ARG A 496 -7.10 -15.19 19.76
C ARG A 496 -6.42 -15.69 18.48
N GLN A 497 -6.27 -17.01 18.36
CA GLN A 497 -5.86 -17.64 17.10
C GLN A 497 -7.03 -17.69 16.11
N VAL A 498 -6.78 -17.25 14.88
CA VAL A 498 -7.74 -17.20 13.78
C VAL A 498 -7.10 -17.84 12.54
N PRO A 499 -7.80 -18.66 11.74
CA PRO A 499 -7.21 -19.25 10.55
C PRO A 499 -6.99 -18.20 9.47
N LEU A 500 -5.87 -18.29 8.74
CA LEU A 500 -5.62 -17.52 7.53
C LEU A 500 -6.10 -18.31 6.31
N THR A 501 -7.39 -18.16 5.99
CA THR A 501 -8.02 -18.81 4.84
C THR A 501 -7.97 -17.91 3.60
N PRO A 502 -8.08 -18.45 2.37
CA PRO A 502 -8.17 -17.65 1.15
C PRO A 502 -9.37 -16.71 1.13
N LEU A 503 -9.28 -15.60 0.39
CA LEU A 503 -10.43 -14.75 0.07
C LEU A 503 -10.98 -15.16 -1.30
N LEU A 504 -12.26 -15.55 -1.35
CA LEU A 504 -12.92 -16.03 -2.55
C LEU A 504 -14.00 -15.05 -3.00
N LEU A 505 -13.90 -14.59 -4.25
CA LEU A 505 -14.86 -13.64 -4.83
C LEU A 505 -15.41 -14.16 -6.17
N THR A 506 -16.73 -14.17 -6.28
CA THR A 506 -17.45 -14.52 -7.51
C THR A 506 -17.88 -13.27 -8.28
N HIS A 507 -18.49 -13.46 -9.45
CA HIS A 507 -19.07 -12.37 -10.23
C HIS A 507 -20.05 -11.55 -9.41
N ARG A 508 -20.90 -12.21 -8.62
CA ARG A 508 -21.90 -11.54 -7.79
C ARG A 508 -21.20 -10.62 -6.80
N ASP A 509 -20.21 -11.15 -6.07
CA ASP A 509 -19.49 -10.43 -5.01
C ASP A 509 -18.80 -9.16 -5.54
N MET A 510 -18.29 -9.22 -6.77
CA MET A 510 -17.66 -8.11 -7.50
C MET A 510 -18.62 -7.18 -8.25
N SER A 511 -19.93 -7.43 -8.16
CA SER A 511 -20.97 -6.69 -8.89
C SER A 511 -21.95 -5.96 -7.99
N LEU A 512 -21.86 -6.14 -6.67
CA LEU A 512 -22.80 -5.54 -5.74
C LEU A 512 -22.43 -4.07 -5.42
N PRO A 513 -23.42 -3.19 -5.25
CA PRO A 513 -23.20 -1.87 -4.68
C PRO A 513 -22.56 -1.94 -3.31
N HIS A 514 -21.77 -0.91 -2.97
CA HIS A 514 -21.05 -0.90 -1.69
C HIS A 514 -22.00 -1.12 -0.52
N TYR A 515 -23.19 -0.53 -0.46
CA TYR A 515 -24.09 -0.69 0.70
C TYR A 515 -25.05 -1.89 0.61
N HIS A 516 -24.90 -2.76 -0.38
CA HIS A 516 -25.74 -3.94 -0.50
C HIS A 516 -25.51 -4.90 0.69
N GLU A 517 -26.57 -5.54 1.19
CA GLU A 517 -26.50 -6.42 2.37
C GLU A 517 -25.58 -7.64 2.15
N ASP A 518 -25.58 -8.18 0.93
CA ASP A 518 -24.68 -9.27 0.53
C ASP A 518 -23.27 -8.82 0.11
N HIS A 519 -22.93 -7.53 0.13
CA HIS A 519 -21.61 -7.08 -0.30
C HIS A 519 -20.53 -7.68 0.65
N PRO A 520 -19.36 -8.12 0.15
CA PRO A 520 -18.29 -8.70 0.97
C PRO A 520 -17.94 -7.97 2.26
N HIS A 521 -17.83 -6.64 2.23
CA HIS A 521 -17.63 -5.81 3.43
C HIS A 521 -18.70 -5.97 4.56
N ARG A 522 -19.89 -6.54 4.26
CA ARG A 522 -20.97 -6.85 5.25
C ARG A 522 -20.98 -8.29 5.75
N TRP A 523 -20.20 -9.18 5.14
CA TRP A 523 -20.21 -10.61 5.50
C TRP A 523 -19.84 -10.86 6.95
N PHE A 524 -19.10 -9.92 7.56
CA PHE A 524 -18.74 -9.98 8.96
C PHE A 524 -19.32 -8.79 9.74
N LYS A 525 -19.63 -9.02 11.03
CA LYS A 525 -20.10 -7.95 11.92
C LYS A 525 -18.98 -6.92 12.14
N PRO A 526 -19.23 -5.62 11.89
CA PRO A 526 -18.29 -4.57 12.27
C PRO A 526 -17.91 -4.66 13.75
N GLY A 527 -16.63 -4.42 14.07
CA GLY A 527 -16.15 -4.41 15.46
C GLY A 527 -15.80 -5.78 16.05
N SER A 528 -15.84 -6.86 15.27
CA SER A 528 -15.40 -8.19 15.72
C SER A 528 -13.89 -8.36 15.92
N GLY A 529 -13.10 -7.40 15.45
CA GLY A 529 -11.63 -7.44 15.48
C GLY A 529 -10.98 -8.44 14.52
N THR A 530 -11.73 -9.04 13.59
CA THR A 530 -11.19 -10.02 12.62
C THR A 530 -10.95 -9.43 11.23
N GLY A 531 -11.61 -8.32 10.88
CA GLY A 531 -11.36 -7.59 9.63
C GLY A 531 -11.45 -8.45 8.37
N ILE A 532 -10.55 -8.19 7.42
CA ILE A 532 -10.38 -8.99 6.19
C ILE A 532 -10.21 -10.49 6.43
N VAL A 533 -9.61 -10.93 7.55
CA VAL A 533 -9.47 -12.36 7.89
C VAL A 533 -10.85 -12.97 8.13
N GLY A 534 -11.74 -12.24 8.81
CA GLY A 534 -13.12 -12.66 9.02
C GLY A 534 -13.92 -12.74 7.72
N ILE A 535 -13.71 -11.78 6.82
CA ILE A 535 -14.33 -11.78 5.48
C ILE A 535 -13.83 -12.98 4.66
N ALA A 536 -12.53 -13.26 4.67
CA ALA A 536 -11.96 -14.42 4.01
C ALA A 536 -12.56 -15.72 4.54
N LEU A 537 -12.66 -15.87 5.87
CA LEU A 537 -13.28 -17.05 6.47
C LEU A 537 -14.74 -17.25 6.02
N GLU A 538 -15.53 -16.17 6.03
CA GLU A 538 -16.93 -16.22 5.58
C GLU A 538 -17.04 -16.51 4.07
N SER A 539 -16.09 -16.03 3.27
CA SER A 539 -16.01 -16.35 1.84
C SER A 539 -15.82 -17.85 1.59
N ASN A 540 -15.08 -18.56 2.46
CA ASN A 540 -14.89 -20.01 2.35
C ASN A 540 -16.14 -20.78 2.73
N LYS A 541 -16.94 -20.30 3.69
CA LYS A 541 -18.24 -20.92 3.99
C LYS A 541 -19.17 -20.83 2.78
N ARG A 542 -19.23 -19.65 2.17
CA ARG A 542 -20.10 -19.37 1.02
C ARG A 542 -19.68 -20.10 -0.25
N ASN A 543 -18.37 -20.15 -0.53
CA ASN A 543 -17.85 -20.60 -1.83
C ASN A 543 -17.23 -22.00 -1.82
N LEU A 544 -16.70 -22.46 -0.68
CA LEU A 544 -16.11 -23.80 -0.52
C LEU A 544 -16.90 -24.69 0.43
N GLY A 545 -18.05 -24.28 0.96
CA GLY A 545 -18.80 -25.09 1.92
C GLY A 545 -18.04 -25.40 3.20
N LEU A 546 -17.21 -24.46 3.69
CA LEU A 546 -16.58 -24.60 5.01
C LEU A 546 -17.65 -24.61 6.10
N LEU A 547 -17.72 -25.71 6.87
CA LEU A 547 -18.67 -25.87 7.97
C LEU A 547 -18.08 -25.36 9.29
N ASN A 548 -16.85 -25.78 9.60
CA ASN A 548 -16.23 -25.50 10.89
C ASN A 548 -14.70 -25.44 10.80
N VAL A 549 -14.08 -24.78 11.79
CA VAL A 549 -12.64 -24.75 11.98
C VAL A 549 -12.33 -25.21 13.40
N THR A 550 -11.59 -26.31 13.51
CA THR A 550 -11.19 -26.89 14.80
C THR A 550 -9.71 -26.62 15.06
N TRP A 551 -9.34 -26.56 16.34
CA TRP A 551 -7.96 -26.35 16.79
C TRP A 551 -7.57 -27.54 17.66
N PRO A 552 -7.10 -28.64 17.05
CA PRO A 552 -6.67 -29.81 17.78
C PRO A 552 -5.50 -29.49 18.72
N GLU A 553 -5.47 -30.13 19.89
CA GLU A 553 -4.34 -29.98 20.82
C GLU A 553 -3.04 -30.61 20.27
N ASP A 554 -3.13 -31.50 19.28
CA ASP A 554 -2.01 -32.28 18.71
C ASP A 554 -1.32 -31.61 17.51
N THR A 555 -1.78 -30.45 17.02
CA THR A 555 -1.31 -29.85 15.75
C THR A 555 -0.42 -28.60 15.90
N ASP A 556 0.29 -28.42 17.02
CA ASP A 556 1.09 -27.20 17.27
C ASP A 556 0.29 -25.89 17.06
N GLY A 557 -1.03 -25.94 17.30
CA GLY A 557 -1.93 -24.81 17.08
C GLY A 557 -2.28 -24.54 15.61
N GLN A 558 -2.14 -25.52 14.71
CA GLN A 558 -2.63 -25.41 13.34
C GLN A 558 -4.12 -25.76 13.23
N PRO A 559 -4.92 -24.98 12.47
CA PRO A 559 -6.34 -25.25 12.30
C PRO A 559 -6.58 -26.50 11.42
N ARG A 560 -7.69 -27.20 11.67
CA ARG A 560 -8.26 -28.20 10.74
C ARG A 560 -9.61 -27.71 10.22
N PHE A 561 -9.85 -27.91 8.93
CA PHE A 561 -11.04 -27.45 8.24
C PHE A 561 -12.03 -28.61 8.05
N GLU A 562 -13.31 -28.36 8.32
CA GLU A 562 -14.41 -29.30 8.09
C GLU A 562 -15.25 -28.81 6.91
N TRP A 563 -15.39 -29.64 5.88
CA TRP A 563 -16.04 -29.28 4.62
C TRP A 563 -17.38 -29.99 4.44
N GLU A 564 -18.32 -29.32 3.79
CA GLU A 564 -19.54 -29.95 3.25
C GLU A 564 -19.16 -30.93 2.14
N LEU A 565 -19.66 -32.17 2.28
CA LEU A 565 -19.43 -33.30 1.38
C LEU A 565 -19.99 -33.09 -0.02
#